data_AF-A0A2V6FWL8-F1
#
_entry.id   AF-A0A2V6FWL8-F1
#
_cell.length_a   1.000
_cell.length_b   1.000
_cell.length_c   1.000
_cell.angle_alpha   90.00
_cell.angle_beta   90.00
_cell.angle_gamma   90.00
#
_symmetry.space_group_name_H-M   'P 1'
#
loop_
_entity.id
_entity.type
_entity.pdbx_description
1 polymer ?
#
loop_
_entity_poly.entity_id
_entity_poly.type
_entity_poly.pdbx_seq_one_letter_code
_entity_poly.pdbx_strand_id
1 'polypeptide(L)'
;IVQDAFVKFWRRNHNVQNRALLYATVRSTALDLIRRDSRRARREREAIADLEQAVEPEFRTEDESQRALAMAMERLPNEQREVLVMKIWNELSFAEIGQALGISQNTAASRYRYALRALKKDLLPQ
;
A
#
# COMPACT_ATOMS: atom_id res chain seq x y z
N ILE A 1 10.86 -7.97 -3.33
CA ILE A 1 9.84 -7.62 -2.30
C ILE A 1 8.84 -8.75 -2.07
N VAL A 2 7.95 -9.09 -3.02
CA VAL A 2 6.89 -10.10 -2.80
C VAL A 2 7.51 -11.44 -2.42
N GLN A 3 8.51 -11.91 -3.17
CA GLN A 3 9.26 -13.13 -2.84
C GLN A 3 9.89 -13.07 -1.45
N ASP A 4 10.56 -11.97 -1.09
CA ASP A 4 11.19 -11.81 0.23
C ASP A 4 10.17 -11.85 1.38
N ALA A 5 9.01 -11.21 1.18
CA ALA A 5 7.93 -11.19 2.14
C ALA A 5 7.34 -12.60 2.33
N PHE A 6 7.10 -13.33 1.23
CA PHE A 6 6.63 -14.72 1.29
C PHE A 6 7.64 -15.64 1.96
N VAL A 7 8.94 -15.53 1.65
CA VAL A 7 10.00 -16.31 2.31
C VAL A 7 10.07 -16.00 3.82
N LYS A 8 10.01 -14.73 4.22
CA LYS A 8 9.96 -14.35 5.64
C LYS A 8 8.71 -14.88 6.34
N PHE A 9 7.57 -14.83 5.68
CA PHE A 9 6.30 -15.32 6.20
C PHE A 9 6.34 -16.84 6.43
N TRP A 10 6.82 -17.59 5.43
CA TRP A 10 6.98 -19.03 5.46
C TRP A 10 7.98 -19.48 6.54
N ARG A 11 9.16 -18.83 6.63
CA ARG A 11 10.19 -19.17 7.64
C ARG A 11 9.74 -18.97 9.08
N ARG A 12 8.74 -18.12 9.32
CA ARG A 12 8.12 -17.93 10.64
C ARG A 12 6.97 -18.91 10.92
N ASN A 13 6.75 -19.87 10.02
CA ASN A 13 5.71 -20.88 10.10
C ASN A 13 4.30 -20.29 10.30
N HIS A 14 4.06 -19.11 9.71
CA HIS A 14 2.77 -18.45 9.82
C HIS A 14 1.72 -19.12 8.92
N ASN A 15 0.47 -19.12 9.39
CA ASN A 15 -0.65 -19.63 8.60
C ASN A 15 -0.96 -18.68 7.44
N VAL A 16 -0.84 -19.18 6.20
CA VAL A 16 -1.11 -18.44 4.95
C VAL A 16 -2.56 -17.93 4.86
N GLN A 17 -3.49 -18.57 5.57
CA GLN A 17 -4.88 -18.09 5.65
C GLN A 17 -5.02 -16.80 6.48
N ASN A 18 -4.02 -16.43 7.29
CA ASN A 18 -3.99 -15.16 7.99
C ASN A 18 -3.53 -14.03 7.06
N ARG A 19 -4.48 -13.57 6.22
CA ARG A 19 -4.27 -12.52 5.21
C ARG A 19 -3.79 -11.19 5.82
N ALA A 20 -4.28 -10.84 7.02
CA ALA A 20 -3.85 -9.64 7.73
C ALA A 20 -2.35 -9.69 8.09
N LEU A 21 -1.88 -10.83 8.61
CA LEU A 21 -0.48 -11.02 8.94
C LEU A 21 0.42 -11.08 7.70
N LEU A 22 -0.07 -11.66 6.60
CA LEU A 22 0.64 -11.66 5.32
C LEU A 22 0.82 -10.22 4.81
N TYR A 23 -0.24 -9.41 4.87
CA TYR A 23 -0.19 -8.00 4.51
C TYR A 23 0.82 -7.23 5.39
N ALA A 24 0.76 -7.42 6.71
CA ALA A 24 1.71 -6.81 7.64
C ALA A 24 3.17 -7.18 7.31
N THR A 25 3.41 -8.43 6.88
CA THR A 25 4.74 -8.92 6.52
C THR A 25 5.24 -8.32 5.20
N VAL A 26 4.36 -8.21 4.19
CA VAL A 26 4.64 -7.53 2.92
C VAL A 26 4.94 -6.06 3.17
N ARG A 27 4.07 -5.36 3.88
CA ARG A 27 4.21 -3.95 4.25
C ARG A 27 5.52 -3.70 4.98
N SER A 28 5.82 -4.47 6.01
CA SER A 28 7.07 -4.33 6.77
C SER A 28 8.29 -4.58 5.90
N THR A 29 8.24 -5.55 4.99
CA THR A 29 9.33 -5.84 4.05
C THR A 29 9.52 -4.74 3.01
N ALA A 30 8.44 -4.16 2.51
CA ALA A 30 8.48 -3.00 1.61
C ALA A 30 9.05 -1.77 2.32
N LEU A 31 8.59 -1.46 3.54
CA LEU A 31 9.12 -0.37 4.36
C LEU A 31 10.59 -0.58 4.70
N ASP A 32 10.99 -1.81 5.02
CA ASP A 32 12.40 -2.16 5.26
C ASP A 32 13.25 -1.94 4.01
N LEU A 33 12.74 -2.28 2.82
CA LEU A 33 13.44 -2.03 1.57
C LEU A 33 13.54 -0.53 1.32
N ILE A 34 12.45 0.24 1.42
CA ILE A 34 12.47 1.71 1.26
C ILE A 34 13.44 2.35 2.26
N ARG A 35 13.52 1.86 3.50
CA ARG A 35 14.48 2.33 4.51
C ARG A 35 15.92 1.90 4.22
N ARG A 36 16.12 0.73 3.61
CA ARG A 36 17.45 0.27 3.17
C ARG A 36 17.90 1.08 1.98
N ASP A 37 17.02 1.32 1.02
CA ASP A 37 17.22 2.14 -0.16
C ASP A 37 17.40 3.61 0.22
N SER A 38 16.74 4.15 1.24
CA SER A 38 17.02 5.52 1.70
C SER A 38 18.37 5.65 2.41
N ARG A 39 18.80 4.62 3.16
CA ARG A 39 20.15 4.55 3.76
C ARG A 39 21.25 4.23 2.73
N ARG A 40 20.90 3.51 1.67
CA ARG A 40 21.76 3.18 0.54
C ARG A 40 21.88 4.39 -0.39
N ALA A 41 20.78 5.02 -0.76
CA ALA A 41 20.71 6.30 -1.46
C ALA A 41 21.37 7.44 -0.68
N ARG A 42 21.37 7.45 0.67
CA ARG A 42 22.18 8.42 1.43
C ARG A 42 23.69 8.20 1.23
N ARG A 43 24.13 6.94 1.17
CA ARG A 43 25.53 6.55 0.90
C ARG A 43 25.91 6.66 -0.58
N GLU A 44 24.95 6.44 -1.48
CA GLU A 44 25.11 6.52 -2.93
C GLU A 44 24.98 7.97 -3.44
N ARG A 45 24.21 8.86 -2.79
CA ARG A 45 24.19 10.31 -3.08
C ARG A 45 25.52 10.99 -2.75
N GLU A 46 26.30 10.42 -1.84
CA GLU A 46 27.70 10.84 -1.61
C GLU A 46 28.65 10.30 -2.70
N ALA A 47 28.23 9.31 -3.51
CA ALA A 47 29.09 8.60 -4.47
C ALA A 47 28.69 8.72 -5.95
N ILE A 48 27.43 9.05 -6.27
CA ILE A 48 26.86 8.91 -7.62
C ILE A 48 25.83 10.03 -7.84
N ALA A 49 26.32 11.19 -8.28
CA ALA A 49 25.53 12.13 -9.05
C ALA A 49 25.54 11.62 -10.51
N ASP A 50 24.65 10.69 -10.85
CA ASP A 50 24.17 10.40 -12.21
C ASP A 50 23.36 9.10 -12.24
N LEU A 51 22.30 9.10 -13.06
CA LEU A 51 21.41 7.98 -13.46
C LEU A 51 20.12 7.78 -12.64
N GLU A 52 19.10 8.58 -12.98
CA GLU A 52 17.69 8.12 -13.01
C GLU A 52 17.47 7.32 -14.34
N GLN A 53 16.51 6.41 -14.53
CA GLN A 53 15.17 6.24 -13.96
C GLN A 53 14.70 4.78 -14.24
N ALA A 54 13.85 4.20 -13.38
CA ALA A 54 13.30 2.84 -13.59
C ALA A 54 11.95 2.88 -14.31
N VAL A 55 11.76 1.91 -15.21
CA VAL A 55 10.62 1.72 -16.12
C VAL A 55 9.31 1.43 -15.38
N GLU A 56 8.24 2.15 -15.72
CA GLU A 56 6.86 1.81 -15.32
C GLU A 56 6.25 0.78 -16.28
N PRO A 57 5.47 -0.20 -15.78
CA PRO A 57 4.75 -1.12 -16.64
C PRO A 57 3.50 -0.44 -17.22
N GLU A 58 3.42 -0.38 -18.54
CA GLU A 58 2.29 0.16 -19.30
C GLU A 58 1.09 -0.79 -19.23
N PHE A 59 0.00 -0.38 -18.57
CA PHE A 59 -1.28 -1.10 -18.65
C PHE A 59 -2.12 -0.57 -19.81
N ARG A 60 -2.54 -1.52 -20.65
CA ARG A 60 -3.20 -1.34 -21.95
C ARG A 60 -4.67 -0.93 -21.77
N THR A 61 -5.05 0.15 -22.45
CA THR A 61 -6.42 0.64 -22.74
C THR A 61 -7.39 0.61 -21.55
N GLU A 62 -7.15 1.48 -20.57
CA GLU A 62 -8.13 1.75 -19.51
C GLU A 62 -9.32 2.56 -20.05
N ASP A 63 -10.51 2.08 -19.73
CA ASP A 63 -11.76 2.84 -19.74
C ASP A 63 -11.53 4.20 -19.04
N GLU A 64 -12.05 5.30 -19.57
CA GLU A 64 -11.85 6.65 -19.02
C GLU A 64 -12.27 6.73 -17.53
N SER A 65 -13.27 5.93 -17.15
CA SER A 65 -13.71 5.77 -15.77
C SER A 65 -12.66 5.07 -14.87
N GLN A 66 -11.92 4.10 -15.42
CA GLN A 66 -10.84 3.40 -14.70
C GLN A 66 -9.63 4.32 -14.50
N ARG A 67 -9.26 5.12 -15.50
CA ARG A 67 -8.22 6.16 -15.35
C ARG A 67 -8.58 7.18 -14.29
N ALA A 68 -9.80 7.69 -14.32
CA ALA A 68 -10.28 8.65 -13.34
C ALA A 68 -10.22 8.07 -11.91
N LEU A 69 -10.61 6.81 -11.74
CA LEU A 69 -10.51 6.10 -10.46
C LEU A 69 -9.05 5.91 -10.03
N ALA A 70 -8.16 5.49 -10.92
CA ALA A 70 -6.74 5.32 -10.63
C ALA A 70 -6.10 6.64 -10.15
N MET A 71 -6.36 7.74 -10.87
CA MET A 71 -5.88 9.07 -10.48
C MET A 71 -6.49 9.57 -9.16
N ALA A 72 -7.76 9.26 -8.88
CA ALA A 72 -8.39 9.61 -7.61
C ALA A 72 -7.79 8.80 -6.45
N MET A 73 -7.52 7.52 -6.69
CA MET A 73 -6.82 6.65 -5.74
C MET A 73 -5.42 7.19 -5.43
N GLU A 74 -4.65 7.61 -6.44
CA GLU A 74 -3.31 8.21 -6.29
C GLU A 74 -3.28 9.52 -5.49
N ARG A 75 -4.38 10.27 -5.47
CA ARG A 75 -4.51 11.51 -4.69
C ARG A 75 -4.88 11.28 -3.23
N LEU A 76 -5.35 10.08 -2.86
CA LEU A 76 -5.64 9.75 -1.47
C LEU A 76 -4.36 9.75 -0.63
N PRO A 77 -4.39 10.28 0.61
CA PRO A 77 -3.32 10.04 1.57
C PRO A 77 -3.04 8.55 1.73
N ASN A 78 -1.76 8.16 1.76
CA ASN A 78 -1.34 6.75 1.77
C ASN A 78 -2.07 5.92 2.84
N GLU A 79 -2.23 6.48 4.04
CA GLU A 79 -2.91 5.79 5.16
C GLU A 79 -4.39 5.49 4.89
N GLN A 80 -5.06 6.33 4.10
CA GLN A 80 -6.46 6.17 3.73
C GLN A 80 -6.59 5.14 2.59
N ARG A 81 -5.72 5.23 1.59
CA ARG A 81 -5.63 4.27 0.49
C ARG A 81 -5.33 2.86 0.98
N GLU A 82 -4.35 2.73 1.88
CA GLU A 82 -3.93 1.45 2.46
C GLU A 82 -5.11 0.74 3.16
N VAL A 83 -5.86 1.45 4.00
CA VAL A 83 -7.06 0.91 4.65
C VAL A 83 -8.16 0.56 3.64
N LEU A 84 -8.40 1.41 2.64
CA LEU A 84 -9.41 1.16 1.61
C LEU A 84 -9.10 -0.13 0.84
N VAL A 85 -7.84 -0.30 0.40
CA VAL A 85 -7.40 -1.49 -0.33
C VAL A 85 -7.56 -2.74 0.52
N MET A 86 -7.10 -2.70 1.78
CA MET A 86 -7.24 -3.83 2.71
C MET A 86 -8.70 -4.19 2.98
N LYS A 87 -9.61 -3.20 3.01
CA LYS A 87 -11.03 -3.44 3.26
C LYS A 87 -11.75 -4.02 2.05
N ILE A 88 -11.50 -3.49 0.85
CA ILE A 88 -12.27 -3.84 -0.36
C ILE A 88 -11.67 -5.06 -1.06
N TRP A 89 -10.35 -5.08 -1.31
CA TRP A 89 -9.72 -6.19 -2.06
C TRP A 89 -9.37 -7.39 -1.20
N ASN A 90 -9.01 -7.16 0.07
CA ASN A 90 -8.61 -8.25 0.97
C ASN A 90 -9.72 -8.65 1.95
N GLU A 91 -10.87 -7.96 1.89
CA GLU A 91 -12.09 -8.20 2.70
C GLU A 91 -11.87 -8.20 4.21
N LEU A 92 -10.79 -7.57 4.69
CA LEU A 92 -10.44 -7.59 6.10
C LEU A 92 -11.45 -6.81 6.95
N SER A 93 -11.68 -7.26 8.19
CA SER A 93 -12.39 -6.49 9.20
C SER A 93 -11.56 -5.28 9.65
N PHE A 94 -12.20 -4.24 10.18
CA PHE A 94 -11.46 -3.09 10.72
C PHE A 94 -10.55 -3.46 11.90
N ALA A 95 -10.90 -4.52 12.65
CA ALA A 95 -10.07 -5.03 13.72
C ALA A 95 -8.76 -5.66 13.18
N GLU A 96 -8.86 -6.50 12.14
CA GLU A 96 -7.70 -7.09 11.46
C GLU A 96 -6.82 -6.04 10.79
N ILE A 97 -7.43 -5.03 10.16
CA ILE A 97 -6.69 -3.90 9.59
C ILE A 97 -5.96 -3.12 10.69
N GLY A 98 -6.62 -2.87 11.82
CA GLY A 98 -6.00 -2.23 12.98
C GLY A 98 -4.77 -3.00 13.47
N GLN A 99 -4.90 -4.32 13.63
CA GLN A 99 -3.78 -5.19 14.01
C GLN A 99 -2.63 -5.15 12.98
N ALA A 100 -2.94 -5.26 11.69
CA ALA A 100 -1.93 -5.29 10.64
C ALA A 100 -1.17 -3.95 10.48
N LEU A 101 -1.83 -2.83 10.76
CA LEU A 101 -1.24 -1.49 10.65
C LEU A 101 -0.71 -0.92 11.97
N GLY A 102 -1.01 -1.57 13.10
CA GLY A 102 -0.65 -1.06 14.44
C GLY A 102 -1.46 0.16 14.88
N ILE A 103 -2.74 0.23 14.50
CA ILE A 103 -3.67 1.33 14.83
C ILE A 103 -4.97 0.79 15.46
N SER A 104 -5.78 1.67 16.06
CA SER A 104 -7.09 1.25 16.59
C SER A 104 -8.07 0.89 15.46
N GLN A 105 -9.01 -0.01 15.73
CA GLN A 105 -10.13 -0.33 14.82
C GLN A 105 -10.92 0.93 14.41
N ASN A 106 -11.12 1.87 15.34
CA ASN A 106 -11.83 3.13 15.08
C ASN A 106 -11.04 4.06 14.15
N THR A 107 -9.71 4.07 14.28
CA THR A 107 -8.81 4.80 13.36
C THR A 107 -8.90 4.20 11.96
N ALA A 108 -8.88 2.87 11.82
CA ALA A 108 -9.07 2.19 10.54
C ALA A 108 -10.44 2.54 9.93
N ALA A 109 -11.53 2.41 10.69
CA ALA A 109 -12.88 2.76 10.22
C ALA A 109 -13.00 4.23 9.78
N SER A 110 -12.36 5.14 10.51
CA SER A 110 -12.36 6.57 10.16
C SER A 110 -11.56 6.85 8.88
N ARG A 111 -10.36 6.27 8.74
CA ARG A 111 -9.55 6.36 7.51
C ARG A 111 -10.28 5.81 6.28
N TYR A 112 -10.99 4.69 6.43
CA TYR A 112 -11.85 4.13 5.39
C TYR A 112 -12.95 5.12 4.96
N ARG A 113 -13.66 5.69 5.93
CA ARG A 113 -14.72 6.69 5.67
C ARG A 113 -14.18 7.94 4.98
N TYR A 114 -13.00 8.41 5.36
CA TYR A 114 -12.36 9.56 4.72
C TYR A 114 -11.94 9.26 3.28
N ALA A 115 -11.39 8.06 3.03
CA ALA A 115 -11.08 7.59 1.68
C ALA A 115 -12.32 7.62 0.77
N LEU A 116 -13.43 7.00 1.21
CA LEU A 116 -14.68 6.98 0.44
C LEU A 116 -15.24 8.39 0.18
N ARG A 117 -15.15 9.29 1.16
CA ARG A 117 -15.62 10.67 1.00
C ARG A 117 -14.77 11.42 -0.04
N ALA A 118 -13.46 11.25 -0.01
CA ALA A 118 -12.56 11.86 -0.97
C ALA A 118 -12.81 11.31 -2.40
N LEU A 119 -12.92 9.99 -2.56
CA LEU A 119 -13.25 9.39 -3.85
C LEU A 119 -14.61 9.84 -4.38
N LYS A 120 -15.63 9.92 -3.52
CA LYS A 120 -16.95 10.42 -3.90
C LYS A 120 -16.87 11.86 -4.44
N LYS A 121 -16.07 12.71 -3.80
CA LYS A 121 -15.89 14.11 -4.22
C LYS A 121 -15.17 14.21 -5.56
N ASP A 122 -14.19 13.35 -5.80
CA ASP A 122 -13.37 13.40 -7.02
C ASP A 122 -14.03 12.75 -8.23
N LEU A 123 -14.91 11.75 -8.01
CA LEU A 123 -15.48 10.94 -9.10
C LEU A 123 -16.93 11.28 -9.46
N LEU A 124 -17.66 11.99 -8.60
CA LEU A 124 -19.03 12.42 -8.90
C LEU A 124 -19.04 13.95 -9.09
N PRO A 125 -19.46 14.46 -10.27
CA PRO A 125 -19.72 15.89 -10.42
C PRO A 125 -20.83 16.32 -9.44
N GLN A 126 -20.69 17.52 -8.87
CA GLN A 126 -21.70 18.09 -7.96
C GLN A 126 -22.96 18.50 -8.69
#